data_AF-A0A7L2XQT2-F1
#
_entry.id   AF-A0A7L2XQT2-F1
#
_cell.length_a   1.000
_cell.length_b   1.000
_cell.length_c   1.000
_cell.angle_alpha   90.00
_cell.angle_beta   90.00
_cell.angle_gamma   90.00
#
_symmetry.space_group_name_H-M   'P 1'
#
loop_
_entity.id
_entity.type
_entity.pdbx_description
1 polymer ?
#
loop_
_entity_poly.entity_id
_entity_poly.type
_entity_poly.pdbx_seq_one_letter_code
_entity_poly.pdbx_strand_id
1 'polypeptide(L)'
;MQELVAGVEKIRFDSEADAEQQRGARPLPFPGGDTRCPPGCGWGAGGQAGCDRDVPGVQGHPRHGGAKPAVCKHWLRGLCKRGDGCDFLHDYDAARMPECYFYSKFGECSNKDCPFLHADVTTVGCPWYDRGFCRHGPRCKYKHTRRVMCANYLVGFCPEGPKCKFVQYV
;
A
#
# COMPACT_ATOMS: atom_id res chain seq x y z
N MET A 1 -14.43 23.16 21.26
CA MET A 1 -14.95 23.97 22.38
C MET A 1 -15.54 23.10 23.49
N GLN A 2 -16.25 22.01 23.18
CA GLN A 2 -16.78 21.08 24.19
C GLN A 2 -15.67 20.29 24.93
N GLU A 3 -14.55 19.98 24.29
CA GLU A 3 -13.45 19.27 24.97
C GLU A 3 -12.77 20.07 26.09
N LEU A 4 -12.80 21.41 26.03
CA LEU A 4 -12.27 22.28 27.08
C LEU A 4 -13.25 22.51 28.24
N VAL A 5 -14.54 22.34 27.99
CA VAL A 5 -15.61 22.59 28.98
C VAL A 5 -16.03 21.30 29.69
N ALA A 6 -15.98 20.17 28.99
CA ALA A 6 -16.37 18.85 29.49
C ALA A 6 -15.46 17.75 28.91
N GLY A 7 -14.14 17.92 29.05
CA GLY A 7 -13.16 16.90 28.66
C GLY A 7 -13.33 15.63 29.50
N VAL A 8 -13.52 14.50 28.84
CA VAL A 8 -13.72 13.18 29.49
C VAL A 8 -12.46 12.33 29.52
N GLU A 9 -11.33 12.89 29.08
CA GLU A 9 -10.02 12.22 28.96
C GLU A 9 -9.45 11.62 30.26
N LYS A 10 -9.95 12.03 31.44
CA LYS A 10 -9.55 11.48 32.75
C LYS A 10 -10.58 10.50 33.33
N ILE A 11 -11.67 10.25 32.62
CA ILE A 11 -12.75 9.37 33.04
C ILE A 11 -12.61 8.07 32.25
N ARG A 12 -12.47 6.95 32.94
CA ARG A 12 -12.55 5.63 32.32
C ARG A 12 -14.02 5.22 32.31
N PHE A 13 -14.57 4.99 31.13
CA PHE A 13 -15.95 4.54 30.99
C PHE A 13 -16.03 3.01 31.12
N ASP A 14 -17.16 2.53 31.64
CA ASP A 14 -17.43 1.09 31.71
C ASP A 14 -17.39 0.45 30.30
N SER A 15 -17.85 1.19 29.28
CA SER A 15 -17.78 0.75 27.88
C SER A 15 -16.35 0.54 27.36
N GLU A 16 -15.38 1.35 27.83
CA GLU A 16 -13.97 1.16 27.49
C GLU A 16 -13.41 -0.09 28.17
N ALA A 17 -13.76 -0.30 29.44
CA ALA A 17 -13.36 -1.50 30.18
C ALA A 17 -13.98 -2.78 29.62
N ASP A 18 -15.26 -2.74 29.24
CA ASP A 18 -15.99 -3.85 28.64
C ASP A 18 -15.42 -4.20 27.25
N ALA A 19 -15.07 -3.20 26.44
CA ALA A 19 -14.41 -3.40 25.14
C ALA A 19 -13.04 -4.06 25.31
N GLU A 20 -12.23 -3.60 26.27
CA GLU A 20 -10.88 -4.13 26.54
C GLU A 20 -10.90 -5.56 27.10
N GLN A 21 -11.94 -5.91 27.86
CA GLN A 21 -12.15 -7.25 28.41
C GLN A 21 -13.04 -8.14 27.53
N GLN A 22 -13.45 -7.64 26.35
CA GLN A 22 -14.35 -8.31 25.42
C GLN A 22 -15.61 -8.88 26.12
N ARG A 23 -16.12 -8.17 27.13
CA ARG A 23 -17.27 -8.62 27.92
C ARG A 23 -18.50 -8.67 27.01
N GLY A 24 -19.17 -9.83 26.98
CA GLY A 24 -20.32 -10.07 26.12
C GLY A 24 -19.99 -10.60 24.71
N ALA A 25 -18.70 -10.67 24.33
CA ALA A 25 -18.30 -11.34 23.10
C ALA A 25 -18.55 -12.86 23.25
N ARG A 26 -19.39 -13.42 22.38
CA ARG A 26 -19.59 -14.86 22.27
C ARG A 26 -18.84 -15.38 21.04
N PRO A 27 -18.29 -16.60 21.09
CA PRO A 27 -17.75 -17.25 19.91
C PRO A 27 -18.78 -17.29 18.79
N LEU A 28 -18.33 -17.11 17.55
CA LEU A 28 -19.21 -17.24 16.39
C LEU A 28 -19.79 -18.66 16.34
N PRO A 29 -21.07 -18.82 15.98
CA PRO A 29 -21.73 -20.12 15.93
C PRO A 29 -21.19 -21.05 14.83
N PHE A 30 -20.44 -20.51 13.85
CA PHE A 30 -19.91 -21.27 12.71
C PHE A 30 -18.38 -21.11 12.57
N PRO A 31 -17.65 -22.20 12.27
CA PRO A 31 -16.23 -22.12 11.94
C PRO A 31 -15.99 -21.46 10.58
N GLY A 32 -14.94 -20.63 10.46
CA GLY A 32 -14.43 -20.15 9.16
C GLY A 32 -14.80 -18.70 8.77
N GLY A 33 -15.40 -17.93 9.68
CA GLY A 33 -15.47 -16.47 9.53
C GLY A 33 -14.09 -15.81 9.67
N ASP A 34 -13.95 -14.61 9.16
CA ASP A 34 -12.82 -13.72 9.42
C ASP A 34 -12.84 -13.25 10.88
N THR A 35 -12.32 -14.07 11.78
CA THR A 35 -12.08 -13.76 13.18
C THR A 35 -10.84 -12.90 13.33
N ARG A 36 -10.88 -11.69 12.79
CA ARG A 36 -9.88 -10.69 13.17
C ARG A 36 -10.23 -10.20 14.57
N CYS A 37 -9.40 -10.57 15.54
CA CYS A 37 -9.42 -9.95 16.85
C CYS A 37 -9.15 -8.44 16.66
N PRO A 38 -9.98 -7.54 17.19
CA PRO A 38 -9.80 -6.11 16.99
C PRO A 38 -8.43 -5.63 17.51
N PRO A 39 -7.83 -4.60 16.90
CA PRO A 39 -6.57 -4.04 17.36
C PRO A 39 -6.71 -3.56 18.81
N GLY A 40 -5.87 -4.08 19.71
CA GLY A 40 -5.94 -3.80 21.15
C GLY A 40 -6.34 -4.99 22.03
N CYS A 41 -6.49 -6.21 21.48
CA CYS A 41 -6.67 -7.40 22.31
C CYS A 41 -5.41 -7.66 23.17
N GLY A 42 -5.45 -7.22 24.43
CA GLY A 42 -4.32 -7.32 25.38
C GLY A 42 -3.99 -8.75 25.85
N TRP A 43 -4.65 -9.78 25.33
CA TRP A 43 -4.50 -11.16 25.78
C TRP A 43 -3.34 -11.91 25.10
N GLY A 44 -2.48 -11.20 24.36
CA GLY A 44 -1.29 -11.76 23.71
C GLY A 44 -0.04 -11.89 24.58
N ALA A 45 0.00 -11.30 25.79
CA ALA A 45 1.24 -11.22 26.59
C ALA A 45 1.19 -11.96 27.94
N GLY A 46 0.03 -12.48 28.36
CA GLY A 46 -0.22 -12.87 29.75
C GLY A 46 -0.71 -14.30 30.00
N GLY A 47 -0.63 -15.21 29.03
CA GLY A 47 -0.88 -16.64 29.26
C GLY A 47 -2.24 -16.97 29.91
N GLN A 48 -3.31 -16.22 29.60
CA GLN A 48 -4.68 -16.56 29.99
C GLN A 48 -5.59 -16.58 28.76
N ALA A 49 -6.36 -17.66 28.68
CA ALA A 49 -6.98 -18.23 27.50
C ALA A 49 -8.13 -17.38 26.94
N GLY A 50 -7.95 -16.80 25.75
CA GLY A 50 -9.07 -16.22 24.97
C GLY A 50 -8.71 -15.64 23.60
N CYS A 51 -7.44 -15.65 23.21
CA CYS A 51 -7.07 -15.68 21.80
C CYS A 51 -5.99 -16.74 21.62
N ASP A 52 -6.30 -17.77 20.83
CA ASP A 52 -5.48 -18.95 20.48
C ASP A 52 -5.41 -20.11 21.49
N ARG A 53 -5.99 -21.29 21.15
CA ARG A 53 -5.23 -22.35 20.44
C ARG A 53 -5.93 -23.69 20.19
N ASP A 54 -7.07 -24.02 20.81
CA ASP A 54 -7.51 -25.43 20.87
C ASP A 54 -8.94 -25.72 20.41
N VAL A 55 -9.31 -25.30 19.19
CA VAL A 55 -10.42 -25.97 18.48
C VAL A 55 -9.83 -27.12 17.65
N PRO A 56 -10.04 -28.40 18.03
CA PRO A 56 -9.54 -29.53 17.26
C PRO A 56 -10.26 -29.58 15.92
N GLY A 57 -9.60 -29.09 14.86
CA GLY A 57 -10.11 -29.14 13.48
C GLY A 57 -9.90 -27.86 12.66
N VAL A 58 -9.61 -26.72 13.27
CA VAL A 58 -9.30 -25.48 12.54
C VAL A 58 -7.79 -25.28 12.53
N GLN A 59 -7.13 -25.90 11.55
CA GLN A 59 -5.73 -25.62 11.21
C GLN A 59 -5.64 -24.25 10.53
N GLY A 60 -6.00 -23.19 11.25
CA GLY A 60 -5.69 -21.81 10.91
C GLY A 60 -4.32 -21.45 11.46
N HIS A 61 -3.27 -22.22 11.11
CA HIS A 61 -1.93 -21.70 11.29
C HIS A 61 -1.85 -20.36 10.53
N PRO A 62 -1.18 -19.33 11.06
CA PRO A 62 -0.63 -18.27 10.22
C PRO A 62 0.42 -18.94 9.33
N ARG A 63 -0.03 -19.56 8.23
CA ARG A 63 0.87 -20.04 7.21
C ARG A 63 1.45 -18.80 6.56
N HIS A 64 2.76 -18.69 6.72
CA HIS A 64 3.64 -17.70 6.13
C HIS A 64 3.59 -16.33 6.81
N GLY A 65 4.53 -16.13 7.74
CA GLY A 65 5.09 -14.82 8.10
C GLY A 65 5.85 -14.16 6.95
N GLY A 66 5.31 -14.23 5.73
CA GLY A 66 5.72 -13.42 4.60
C GLY A 66 4.80 -12.21 4.52
N ALA A 67 5.36 -11.03 4.26
CA ALA A 67 4.55 -9.85 4.02
C ALA A 67 3.58 -10.11 2.86
N LYS A 68 2.27 -10.01 3.12
CA LYS A 68 1.25 -10.14 2.07
C LYS A 68 1.48 -9.01 1.05
N PRO A 69 1.69 -9.34 -0.24
CA PRO A 69 2.26 -8.39 -1.19
C PRO A 69 1.29 -7.28 -1.62
N ALA A 70 -0.01 -7.58 -1.67
CA ALA A 70 -1.03 -6.65 -2.15
C ALA A 70 -2.38 -6.85 -1.44
N VAL A 71 -3.20 -5.81 -1.46
CA VAL A 71 -4.57 -5.82 -0.95
C VAL A 71 -5.45 -6.78 -1.75
N CYS A 72 -6.26 -7.57 -1.05
CA CYS A 72 -7.16 -8.54 -1.66
C CYS A 72 -8.31 -7.85 -2.39
N LYS A 73 -8.38 -8.02 -3.72
CA LYS A 73 -9.46 -7.47 -4.55
C LYS A 73 -10.87 -7.93 -4.15
N HIS A 74 -11.00 -9.14 -3.58
CA HIS A 74 -12.30 -9.69 -3.17
C HIS A 74 -12.73 -9.19 -1.80
N TRP A 75 -11.76 -8.95 -0.90
CA TRP A 75 -12.02 -8.39 0.43
C TRP A 75 -12.49 -6.94 0.34
N LEU A 76 -11.92 -6.13 -0.56
CA LEU A 76 -12.38 -4.76 -0.83
C LEU A 76 -13.87 -4.68 -1.20
N ARG A 77 -14.45 -5.79 -1.67
CA ARG A 77 -15.87 -5.88 -2.04
C ARG A 77 -16.71 -6.64 -1.00
N GLY A 78 -16.10 -7.18 0.05
CA GLY A 78 -16.75 -8.05 1.04
C GLY A 78 -17.07 -9.47 0.56
N LEU A 79 -16.47 -9.95 -0.54
CA LEU A 79 -16.73 -11.29 -1.10
C LEU A 79 -15.60 -12.29 -0.84
N CYS A 80 -14.63 -11.97 0.00
CA CYS A 80 -13.53 -12.90 0.27
C CYS A 80 -14.00 -14.06 1.16
N LYS A 81 -13.98 -15.28 0.62
CA LYS A 81 -14.35 -16.50 1.35
C LYS A 81 -13.20 -17.13 2.15
N ARG A 82 -11.96 -16.65 1.96
CA ARG A 82 -10.75 -17.24 2.57
C ARG A 82 -10.43 -16.70 3.97
N GLY A 83 -11.17 -15.67 4.43
CA GLY A 83 -10.98 -15.07 5.75
C GLY A 83 -9.52 -14.77 6.05
N ASP A 84 -9.06 -15.16 7.24
CA ASP A 84 -7.70 -14.91 7.72
C ASP A 84 -6.61 -15.69 6.94
N GLY A 85 -6.98 -16.81 6.33
CA GLY A 85 -6.11 -17.63 5.49
C GLY A 85 -5.91 -17.11 4.07
N CYS A 86 -6.34 -15.89 3.75
CA CYS A 86 -6.13 -15.31 2.43
C CYS A 86 -4.67 -14.91 2.21
N ASP A 87 -4.10 -15.28 1.06
CA ASP A 87 -2.72 -14.91 0.64
C ASP A 87 -2.53 -13.40 0.44
N PHE A 88 -3.63 -12.66 0.35
CA PHE A 88 -3.65 -11.22 0.10
C PHE A 88 -4.04 -10.45 1.37
N LEU A 89 -3.64 -9.18 1.44
CA LEU A 89 -3.86 -8.32 2.60
C LEU A 89 -5.35 -7.96 2.73
N HIS A 90 -5.89 -8.13 3.94
CA HIS A 90 -7.25 -7.73 4.33
C HIS A 90 -7.20 -6.47 5.18
N ASP A 91 -6.42 -5.49 4.73
CA ASP A 91 -6.28 -4.16 5.33
C ASP A 91 -6.20 -3.15 4.18
N TYR A 92 -6.75 -1.96 4.39
CA TYR A 92 -6.73 -0.92 3.37
C TYR A 92 -5.38 -0.19 3.43
N ASP A 93 -4.54 -0.45 2.42
CA ASP A 93 -3.26 0.23 2.25
C ASP A 93 -3.12 0.68 0.79
N ALA A 94 -3.18 2.00 0.58
CA ALA A 94 -3.10 2.61 -0.74
C ALA A 94 -1.77 2.30 -1.48
N ALA A 95 -0.67 2.10 -0.76
CA ALA A 95 0.64 1.80 -1.37
C ALA A 95 0.74 0.36 -1.88
N ARG A 96 -0.04 -0.56 -1.28
CA ARG A 96 -0.09 -1.98 -1.64
C ARG A 96 -1.36 -2.35 -2.41
N MET A 97 -2.06 -1.35 -2.95
CA MET A 97 -3.20 -1.59 -3.83
C MET A 97 -2.73 -2.27 -5.12
N PRO A 98 -3.48 -3.24 -5.66
CA PRO A 98 -3.13 -3.85 -6.93
C PRO A 98 -3.23 -2.83 -8.08
N GLU A 99 -2.49 -3.08 -9.17
CA GLU A 99 -2.51 -2.23 -10.35
C GLU A 99 -3.89 -2.21 -11.04
N CYS A 100 -4.24 -1.05 -11.59
CA CYS A 100 -5.46 -0.89 -12.37
C CYS A 100 -5.33 -1.64 -13.70
N TYR A 101 -6.18 -2.65 -13.89
CA TYR A 101 -6.20 -3.43 -15.12
C TYR A 101 -6.46 -2.58 -16.37
N PHE A 102 -7.42 -1.64 -16.30
CA PHE A 102 -7.80 -0.80 -17.44
C PHE A 102 -6.67 0.16 -17.82
N TYR A 103 -6.06 0.81 -16.83
CA TYR A 103 -4.93 1.71 -17.07
C TYR A 103 -3.70 0.96 -17.61
N SER A 104 -3.38 -0.20 -17.03
CA SER A 104 -2.23 -1.02 -17.46
C SER A 104 -2.40 -1.56 -18.89
N LYS A 105 -3.62 -1.94 -19.29
CA LYS A 105 -3.90 -2.50 -20.63
C LYS A 105 -4.17 -1.45 -21.70
N PHE A 106 -5.00 -0.47 -21.40
CA PHE A 106 -5.51 0.49 -22.39
C PHE A 106 -4.84 1.87 -22.28
N GLY A 107 -4.09 2.13 -21.20
CA GLY A 107 -3.46 3.44 -20.96
C GLY A 107 -4.44 4.52 -20.47
N GLU A 108 -5.70 4.16 -20.27
CA GLU A 108 -6.74 5.05 -19.78
C GLU A 108 -7.61 4.35 -18.73
N CYS A 109 -8.05 5.10 -17.73
CA CYS A 109 -9.03 4.65 -16.75
C CYS A 109 -10.24 5.59 -16.80
N SER A 110 -11.44 5.03 -16.90
CA SER A 110 -12.69 5.81 -16.94
C SER A 110 -12.99 6.48 -15.58
N ASN A 111 -12.56 5.87 -14.48
CA ASN A 111 -12.79 6.37 -13.13
C ASN A 111 -11.67 7.35 -12.71
N LYS A 112 -12.07 8.57 -12.34
CA LYS A 112 -11.15 9.62 -11.84
C LYS A 112 -10.59 9.25 -10.46
N ASP A 113 -11.44 8.75 -9.58
CA ASP A 113 -11.07 8.29 -8.23
C ASP A 113 -10.87 6.77 -8.21
N CYS A 114 -9.94 6.27 -9.02
CA CYS A 114 -9.65 4.85 -9.08
C CYS A 114 -8.85 4.40 -7.84
N PRO A 115 -9.34 3.43 -7.02
CA PRO A 115 -8.59 2.95 -5.86
C PRO A 115 -7.34 2.14 -6.22
N PHE A 116 -7.25 1.68 -7.47
CA PHE A 116 -6.14 0.86 -7.96
C PHE A 116 -4.98 1.71 -8.44
N LEU A 117 -3.76 1.19 -8.34
CA LEU A 117 -2.56 1.93 -8.72
C LEU A 117 -2.52 2.16 -10.24
N HIS A 118 -2.37 3.42 -10.64
CA HIS A 118 -2.04 3.82 -12.00
C HIS A 118 -0.52 3.91 -12.13
N ALA A 119 0.12 2.81 -12.54
CA ALA A 119 1.55 2.79 -12.78
C ALA A 119 1.87 3.48 -14.13
N ASP A 120 2.40 4.70 -14.06
CA ASP A 120 2.83 5.43 -15.23
C ASP A 120 4.09 4.77 -15.84
N VAL A 121 3.89 3.96 -16.89
CA VAL A 121 4.95 3.41 -17.75
C VAL A 121 5.82 4.52 -18.38
N THR A 122 5.38 5.77 -18.33
CA THR A 122 6.15 6.93 -18.78
C THR A 122 7.32 7.29 -17.86
N THR A 123 7.44 6.69 -16.67
CA THR A 123 8.59 6.97 -15.78
C THR A 123 9.91 6.41 -16.33
N VAL A 124 9.86 5.38 -17.18
CA VAL A 124 11.05 4.80 -17.80
C VAL A 124 11.48 5.68 -18.98
N GLY A 125 12.70 6.24 -18.88
CA GLY A 125 13.30 7.05 -19.94
C GLY A 125 13.49 6.25 -21.23
N CYS A 126 13.36 6.91 -22.38
CA CYS A 126 13.54 6.27 -23.68
C CYS A 126 15.03 5.98 -23.94
N PRO A 127 15.45 4.70 -24.06
CA PRO A 127 16.87 4.36 -24.28
C PRO A 127 17.44 4.90 -25.60
N TRP A 128 16.59 5.13 -26.60
CA TRP A 128 16.99 5.70 -27.89
C TRP A 128 17.16 7.21 -27.82
N TYR A 129 16.27 7.90 -27.09
CA TYR A 129 16.37 9.33 -26.89
C TYR A 129 17.54 9.71 -25.99
N ASP A 130 17.83 8.90 -24.97
CA ASP A 130 19.03 9.09 -24.12
C ASP A 130 20.33 8.95 -24.92
N ARG A 131 20.32 8.17 -26.01
CA ARG A 131 21.43 8.09 -26.98
C ARG A 131 21.44 9.21 -28.01
N GLY A 132 20.50 10.14 -27.94
CA GLY A 132 20.43 11.35 -28.77
C GLY A 132 19.18 11.45 -29.64
N PHE A 133 18.78 10.36 -30.31
CA PHE A 133 17.66 10.38 -31.25
C PHE A 133 16.72 9.18 -31.12
N CYS A 134 15.44 9.47 -30.92
CA CYS A 134 14.37 8.47 -30.94
C CYS A 134 13.61 8.54 -32.27
N ARG A 135 13.52 7.41 -32.97
CA ARG A 135 12.78 7.29 -34.25
C ARG A 135 11.30 7.65 -34.13
N HIS A 136 10.70 7.45 -32.97
CA HIS A 136 9.29 7.77 -32.72
C HIS A 136 9.04 9.26 -32.42
N GLY A 137 10.10 10.06 -32.27
CA GLY A 137 10.01 11.49 -32.04
C GLY A 137 9.14 11.84 -30.82
N PRO A 138 8.33 12.91 -30.87
CA PRO A 138 7.49 13.34 -29.75
C PRO A 138 6.33 12.40 -29.42
N ARG A 139 6.04 11.41 -30.29
CA ARG A 139 4.99 10.38 -30.03
C ARG A 139 5.55 9.11 -29.40
N CYS A 140 6.77 9.14 -28.86
CA CYS A 140 7.34 7.97 -28.21
C CYS A 140 6.57 7.63 -26.93
N LYS A 141 6.34 6.33 -26.71
CA LYS A 141 5.73 5.79 -25.48
C LYS A 141 6.57 6.06 -24.23
N TYR A 142 7.89 6.16 -24.39
CA TYR A 142 8.83 6.37 -23.29
C TYR A 142 9.12 7.86 -23.09
N LYS A 143 9.44 8.27 -21.85
CA LYS A 143 9.69 9.67 -21.56
C LYS A 143 11.00 10.14 -22.18
N HIS A 144 10.90 11.24 -22.92
CA HIS A 144 12.03 11.95 -23.51
C HIS A 144 12.44 13.09 -22.57
N THR A 145 13.51 12.90 -21.81
CA THR A 145 14.10 13.97 -20.98
C THR A 145 15.12 14.72 -21.82
N ARG A 146 14.79 15.94 -22.24
CA ARG A 146 15.72 16.78 -23.03
C ARG A 146 16.91 17.17 -22.17
N ARG A 147 18.11 16.71 -22.56
CA ARG A 147 19.38 17.08 -21.95
C ARG A 147 19.89 18.36 -22.62
N VAL A 148 20.05 19.43 -21.86
CA VAL A 148 20.61 20.71 -22.35
C VAL A 148 22.11 20.70 -22.11
N MET A 149 22.89 20.98 -23.16
CA MET A 149 24.35 21.11 -23.07
C MET A 149 24.73 22.38 -22.31
N CYS A 150 25.76 22.29 -21.49
CA CYS A 150 26.30 23.45 -20.80
C CYS A 150 26.97 24.39 -21.81
N ALA A 151 26.46 25.62 -21.96
CA ALA A 151 27.04 26.60 -22.88
C ALA A 151 28.51 26.90 -22.53
N ASN A 152 28.82 27.05 -21.24
CA ASN A 152 30.18 27.32 -20.74
C ASN A 152 31.15 26.15 -21.02
N TYR A 153 30.66 24.91 -20.90
CA TYR A 153 31.47 23.74 -21.29
C TYR A 153 31.72 23.70 -22.80
N LEU A 154 30.74 24.16 -23.59
CA LEU A 154 30.83 24.22 -25.05
C LEU A 154 31.88 25.25 -25.53
N VAL A 155 32.09 26.33 -24.78
CA VAL A 155 33.19 27.30 -25.00
C VAL A 155 34.51 26.88 -24.32
N GLY A 156 34.57 25.68 -23.75
CA GLY A 156 35.81 25.03 -23.28
C GLY A 156 36.07 25.09 -21.78
N PHE A 157 35.30 25.86 -21.00
CA PHE A 157 35.50 25.92 -19.54
C PHE A 157 34.19 26.18 -18.79
N CYS A 158 33.80 25.22 -17.95
CA CYS A 158 32.69 25.39 -17.01
C CYS A 158 33.23 25.51 -15.58
N PRO A 159 32.93 26.60 -14.83
CA PRO A 159 33.41 26.78 -13.45
C PRO A 159 32.85 25.74 -12.47
N GLU A 160 31.72 25.11 -12.79
CA GLU A 160 31.11 24.05 -11.98
C GLU A 160 31.76 22.67 -12.23
N GLY A 161 32.56 22.54 -13.29
CA GLY A 161 33.22 21.29 -13.69
C GLY A 161 32.23 20.12 -13.74
N PRO A 162 32.60 18.89 -13.31
CA PRO A 162 31.75 17.69 -13.40
C PRO A 162 30.48 17.75 -12.55
N LYS A 163 30.33 18.75 -11.67
CA LYS A 163 29.13 18.96 -10.85
C LYS A 163 28.09 19.86 -11.53
N CYS A 164 28.34 20.30 -12.76
CA CYS A 164 27.43 21.17 -13.47
C CYS A 164 26.04 20.54 -13.64
N LYS A 165 24.99 21.35 -13.44
CA LYS A 165 23.58 20.94 -13.62
C LYS A 165 23.26 20.51 -15.06
N PHE A 166 24.07 20.96 -16.03
CA PHE A 166 23.91 20.72 -17.45
C PHE A 166 24.85 19.61 -17.94
N VAL A 167 24.49 18.97 -19.05
CA VAL A 167 25.26 17.85 -19.59
C VAL A 167 26.60 18.32 -20.14
N GLN A 168 27.64 17.55 -19.84
CA GLN A 168 29.00 17.64 -20.36
C GLN A 168 29.23 16.41 -21.23
N TYR A 169 29.85 16.56 -22.41
CA TYR A 169 30.36 15.39 -23.12
C TYR A 169 31.67 14.97 -22.46
N VAL A 170 31.74 13.68 -22.11
CA VAL A 170 33.01 12.96 -21.93
C VAL A 170 33.46 12.48 -23.29
#